data_AF-A0A8I1NXH9-F1
#
_entry.id   AF-A0A8I1NXH9-F1
#
_cell.length_a   1.000
_cell.length_b   1.000
_cell.length_c   1.000
_cell.angle_alpha   90.00
_cell.angle_beta   90.00
_cell.angle_gamma   90.00
#
_symmetry.space_group_name_H-M   'P 1'
#
loop_
_entity.id
_entity.type
_entity.pdbx_description
1 polymer ?
#
loop_
_entity_poly.entity_id
_entity_poly.type
_entity_poly.pdbx_seq_one_letter_code
_entity_poly.pdbx_strand_id
1 'polypeptide(L)'
;MDPLSASMKIAGSGLETQATRLRIVSENIANARSTGDTPGADPYRRKTLTFGSELDRATGVTLATVKKLGVDKSKFTEEYEPGNPAADERGIVKVPNVNVLIEMADMREANRSYDANLQTIKQTRDLISATLDLLKASQ
;
A
#
# COMPACT_ATOMS: atom_id res chain seq x y z
N MET A 1 -19.52 15.92 -14.86
CA MET A 1 -19.79 14.87 -13.86
C MET A 1 -20.34 15.53 -12.60
N ASP A 2 -21.30 14.90 -11.92
CA ASP A 2 -21.82 15.37 -10.63
C ASP A 2 -20.72 15.34 -9.53
N PRO A 3 -20.59 16.37 -8.67
CA PRO A 3 -19.56 16.43 -7.63
C PRO A 3 -19.56 15.26 -6.64
N LEU A 4 -20.73 14.71 -6.29
CA LEU A 4 -20.81 13.55 -5.38
C LEU A 4 -20.30 12.30 -6.10
N SER A 5 -20.66 12.11 -7.38
CA SER A 5 -20.10 11.05 -8.22
C SER A 5 -18.58 11.16 -8.38
N ALA A 6 -18.05 12.37 -8.58
CA ALA A 6 -16.60 12.62 -8.67
C ALA A 6 -15.89 12.29 -7.34
N SER A 7 -16.47 12.72 -6.21
CA SER A 7 -15.92 12.44 -4.87
C SER A 7 -15.85 10.94 -4.57
N MET A 8 -16.89 10.18 -4.93
CA MET A 8 -16.88 8.71 -4.82
C MET A 8 -15.80 8.06 -5.68
N LYS A 9 -15.62 8.53 -6.93
CA LYS A 9 -14.57 7.99 -7.82
C LYS A 9 -13.16 8.28 -7.29
N ILE A 10 -12.90 9.51 -6.84
CA ILE A 10 -11.61 9.90 -6.28
C ILE A 10 -11.31 9.06 -5.04
N ALA A 11 -12.25 9.02 -4.08
CA ALA A 11 -12.09 8.26 -2.85
C ALA A 11 -11.94 6.75 -3.13
N GLY A 12 -12.67 6.20 -4.10
CA GLY A 12 -12.52 4.81 -4.54
C GLY A 12 -11.12 4.51 -5.09
N SER A 13 -10.59 5.36 -5.98
CA SER A 13 -9.24 5.21 -6.53
C SER A 13 -8.15 5.32 -5.45
N GLY A 14 -8.34 6.24 -4.50
CA GLY A 14 -7.47 6.39 -3.33
C GLY A 14 -7.52 5.16 -2.43
N LEU A 15 -8.71 4.61 -2.18
CA LEU A 15 -8.91 3.42 -1.36
C LEU A 15 -8.16 2.21 -1.94
N GLU A 16 -8.31 1.94 -3.24
CA GLU A 16 -7.64 0.83 -3.92
C GLU A 16 -6.10 1.00 -3.91
N THR A 17 -5.64 2.22 -4.14
CA THR A 17 -4.22 2.58 -4.12
C THR A 17 -3.61 2.36 -2.73
N GLN A 18 -4.30 2.78 -1.66
CA GLN A 18 -3.83 2.58 -0.29
C GLN A 18 -3.97 1.11 0.17
N ALA A 19 -4.99 0.38 -0.28
CA ALA A 19 -5.11 -1.06 -0.04
C ALA A 19 -3.91 -1.82 -0.63
N THR A 20 -3.47 -1.41 -1.82
CA THR A 20 -2.26 -1.96 -2.45
C THR A 20 -1.01 -1.63 -1.64
N ARG A 21 -0.85 -0.39 -1.16
CA ARG A 21 0.25 -0.02 -0.26
C ARG A 21 0.26 -0.87 1.00
N LEU A 22 -0.89 -1.02 1.68
CA LEU A 22 -1.02 -1.86 2.87
C LEU A 22 -0.61 -3.32 2.62
N ARG A 23 -1.01 -3.90 1.48
CA ARG A 23 -0.59 -5.24 1.08
C ARG A 23 0.93 -5.35 0.92
N ILE A 24 1.55 -4.40 0.23
CA ILE A 24 3.01 -4.40 0.01
C ILE A 24 3.78 -4.23 1.32
N VAL A 25 3.36 -3.31 2.17
CA VAL A 25 3.99 -3.07 3.47
C VAL A 25 3.83 -4.30 4.38
N SER A 26 2.66 -4.95 4.35
CA SER A 26 2.43 -6.19 5.10
C SER A 26 3.34 -7.32 4.61
N GLU A 27 3.53 -7.44 3.30
CA GLU A 27 4.45 -8.41 2.71
C GLU A 27 5.90 -8.14 3.12
N ASN A 28 6.31 -6.87 3.15
CA ASN A 28 7.64 -6.47 3.63
C ASN A 28 7.84 -6.84 5.10
N ILE A 29 6.89 -6.51 5.97
CA ILE A 29 6.98 -6.81 7.41
C ILE A 29 7.02 -8.32 7.65
N ALA A 30 6.14 -9.08 7.00
CA ALA A 30 6.07 -10.53 7.15
C ALA A 30 7.38 -11.21 6.75
N ASN A 31 8.06 -10.68 5.74
CA ASN A 31 9.33 -11.21 5.26
C ASN A 31 10.55 -10.51 5.88
N ALA A 32 10.42 -9.58 6.82
CA ALA A 32 11.56 -8.78 7.30
C ALA A 32 12.65 -9.59 8.01
N ARG A 33 12.35 -10.82 8.42
CA ARG A 33 13.27 -11.77 9.06
C ARG A 33 13.47 -13.07 8.27
N SER A 34 13.05 -13.12 7.01
CA SER A 34 13.30 -14.30 6.18
C SER A 34 14.78 -14.37 5.81
N THR A 35 15.28 -15.58 5.57
CA THR A 35 16.64 -15.82 5.07
C THR A 35 16.57 -16.41 3.67
N GLY A 36 17.73 -16.52 3.00
CA GLY A 36 17.80 -17.28 1.75
C GLY A 36 17.54 -18.78 1.98
N ASP A 37 17.04 -19.46 0.95
CA ASP A 37 16.72 -20.91 1.01
C ASP A 37 17.98 -21.79 1.08
N THR A 38 19.13 -21.26 0.67
CA THR A 38 20.42 -21.96 0.71
C THR A 38 21.50 -21.03 1.27
N PRO A 39 22.61 -21.58 1.81
CA PRO A 39 23.79 -20.81 2.21
C PRO A 39 24.17 -19.72 1.22
N GLY A 40 24.25 -18.47 1.69
CA GLY A 40 24.67 -17.31 0.90
C GLY A 40 23.66 -16.79 -0.14
N ALA A 41 22.49 -17.43 -0.28
CA ALA A 41 21.43 -16.95 -1.17
C ALA A 41 20.87 -15.60 -0.72
N ASP A 42 20.38 -14.84 -1.69
CA ASP A 42 19.75 -13.55 -1.42
C ASP A 42 18.36 -13.77 -0.80
N PRO A 43 18.04 -13.09 0.32
CA PRO A 43 16.76 -13.23 1.00
C PRO A 43 15.69 -12.37 0.29
N TYR A 44 14.50 -12.28 0.90
CA TYR A 44 13.45 -11.37 0.44
C TYR A 44 13.99 -9.94 0.24
N ARG A 45 13.65 -9.32 -0.89
CA ARG A 45 14.01 -7.94 -1.19
C ARG A 45 12.80 -7.04 -0.97
N ARG A 46 12.99 -5.98 -0.18
CA ARG A 46 11.95 -5.00 0.12
C ARG A 46 11.26 -4.52 -1.16
N LYS A 47 9.95 -4.67 -1.22
CA LYS A 47 9.13 -4.16 -2.31
C LYS A 47 8.79 -2.70 -2.08
N THR A 48 8.76 -1.94 -3.16
CA THR A 48 8.40 -0.53 -3.17
C THR A 48 7.22 -0.30 -4.10
N LEU A 49 6.44 0.73 -3.83
CA LEU A 49 5.36 1.17 -4.73
C LEU A 49 5.61 2.61 -5.15
N THR A 50 5.33 2.89 -6.42
CA THR A 50 5.32 4.26 -6.96
C THR A 50 3.88 4.63 -7.28
N PHE A 51 3.39 5.70 -6.63
CA PHE A 51 2.10 6.27 -6.94
C PHE A 51 2.12 6.99 -8.30
N GLY A 52 0.96 7.03 -8.92
CA GLY A 52 0.68 7.80 -10.12
C GLY A 52 -0.67 8.49 -10.00
N SER A 53 -0.96 9.30 -11.02
CA SER A 53 -2.28 9.84 -11.24
C SER A 53 -2.64 9.70 -12.70
N GLU A 54 -3.93 9.49 -12.97
CA GLU A 54 -4.46 9.36 -14.32
C GLU A 54 -5.72 10.20 -14.48
N LEU A 55 -5.82 10.92 -15.59
CA LEU A 55 -7.03 11.67 -15.93
C LEU A 55 -8.03 10.72 -16.59
N ASP A 56 -9.14 10.45 -15.92
CA ASP A 56 -10.29 9.78 -16.53
C ASP A 56 -10.93 10.74 -17.54
N ARG A 57 -10.63 10.53 -18.83
CA ARG A 57 -11.09 11.40 -19.93
C ARG A 57 -12.61 11.43 -20.08
N ALA A 58 -13.32 10.40 -19.63
CA ALA A 58 -14.78 10.37 -19.70
C ALA A 58 -15.41 11.29 -18.65
N THR A 59 -14.71 11.54 -17.54
CA THR A 59 -15.27 12.26 -16.39
C THR A 59 -14.57 13.58 -16.08
N GLY A 60 -13.36 13.78 -16.61
CA GLY A 60 -12.49 14.92 -16.33
C GLY A 60 -11.82 14.86 -14.95
N VAL A 61 -11.94 13.73 -14.24
CA VAL A 61 -11.45 13.57 -12.87
C VAL A 61 -10.07 12.93 -12.87
N THR A 62 -9.15 13.45 -12.05
CA THR A 62 -7.85 12.82 -11.82
C THR A 62 -7.95 11.79 -10.70
N LEU A 63 -7.59 10.55 -11.00
CA LEU A 63 -7.66 9.42 -10.09
C LEU A 63 -6.26 9.03 -9.61
N ALA A 64 -6.17 8.55 -8.38
CA ALA A 64 -4.93 7.97 -7.86
C ALA A 64 -4.73 6.56 -8.43
N THR A 65 -3.50 6.24 -8.83
CA THR A 65 -3.17 4.93 -9.39
C THR A 65 -1.85 4.42 -8.82
N VAL A 66 -1.60 3.12 -8.98
CA VAL A 66 -0.29 2.51 -8.73
C VAL A 66 0.45 2.44 -10.06
N LYS A 67 1.46 3.29 -10.24
CA LYS A 67 2.23 3.37 -11.49
C LYS A 67 3.15 2.16 -11.66
N LYS A 68 3.78 1.72 -10.58
CA LYS A 68 4.77 0.64 -10.62
C LYS A 68 4.96 -0.02 -9.26
N LEU A 69 5.10 -1.34 -9.28
CA LEU A 69 5.70 -2.11 -8.20
C LEU A 69 7.20 -2.29 -8.51
N GLY A 70 8.03 -1.98 -7.54
CA GLY A 70 9.48 -2.06 -7.62
C GLY A 70 10.08 -2.81 -6.45
N VAL A 71 11.40 -2.82 -6.42
CA VAL A 71 12.19 -3.36 -5.31
C VAL A 71 13.26 -2.37 -4.91
N ASP A 72 13.61 -2.37 -3.63
CA ASP A 72 14.69 -1.57 -3.09
C ASP A 72 16.04 -2.19 -3.49
N LYS A 73 16.87 -1.40 -4.19
CA LYS A 73 18.18 -1.82 -4.72
C LYS A 73 19.33 -1.66 -3.71
N SER A 74 19.05 -1.19 -2.50
CA SER A 74 20.04 -1.18 -1.43
C SER A 74 20.56 -2.58 -1.12
N LYS A 75 21.73 -2.63 -0.48
CA LYS A 75 22.35 -3.89 -0.04
C LYS A 75 21.49 -4.54 1.04
N PHE A 76 21.56 -5.87 1.11
CA PHE A 76 21.03 -6.63 2.24
C PHE A 76 21.83 -6.33 3.50
N THR A 77 21.20 -6.56 4.65
CA THR A 77 21.90 -6.53 5.94
C THR A 77 22.58 -7.88 6.13
N GLU A 78 23.79 -7.88 6.66
CA GLU A 78 24.53 -9.10 6.96
C GLU A 78 24.60 -9.27 8.48
N GLU A 79 24.25 -10.46 8.97
CA GLU A 79 24.27 -10.81 10.39
C GLU A 79 25.11 -12.06 10.60
N TYR A 80 25.89 -12.10 11.68
CA TYR A 80 26.73 -13.24 12.01
C TYR A 80 25.93 -14.27 12.83
N GLU A 81 25.53 -15.36 12.18
CA GLU A 81 24.76 -16.45 12.76
C GLU A 81 25.30 -17.81 12.27
N PRO A 82 26.43 -18.30 12.83
CA PRO A 82 27.11 -19.52 12.33
C PRO A 82 26.30 -20.82 12.48
N GLY A 83 25.23 -20.82 13.28
CA GLY A 83 24.32 -21.97 13.43
C GLY A 83 23.11 -21.95 12.48
N ASN A 84 22.97 -20.92 11.65
CA ASN A 84 21.82 -20.76 10.77
C ASN A 84 22.02 -21.58 9.48
N PRO A 85 21.02 -22.38 9.02
CA PRO A 85 21.11 -23.14 7.77
C PRO A 85 21.38 -22.30 6.52
N ALA A 86 21.03 -21.01 6.55
CA ALA A 86 21.26 -20.06 5.45
C ALA A 86 22.63 -19.35 5.54
N ALA A 87 23.43 -19.64 6.57
CA ALA A 87 24.74 -19.02 6.75
C ALA A 87 25.73 -19.52 5.70
N ASP A 88 26.58 -18.62 5.21
CA ASP A 88 27.69 -18.95 4.34
C ASP A 88 28.84 -19.65 5.10
N GLU A 89 29.93 -19.98 4.39
CA GLU A 89 31.12 -20.63 4.97
C GLU A 89 31.77 -19.83 6.11
N ARG A 90 31.48 -18.54 6.22
CA ARG A 90 31.97 -17.64 7.27
C ARG A 90 30.99 -17.50 8.42
N GLY A 91 29.85 -18.18 8.39
CA GLY A 91 28.79 -18.06 9.39
C GLY A 91 27.95 -16.80 9.26
N ILE A 92 27.92 -16.17 8.08
CA ILE A 92 27.18 -14.93 7.82
C ILE A 92 25.90 -15.23 7.05
N VAL A 93 24.81 -14.65 7.52
CA VAL A 93 23.49 -14.72 6.91
C VAL A 93 23.12 -13.37 6.34
N LYS A 94 22.57 -13.35 5.13
CA LYS A 94 21.94 -12.16 4.57
C LYS A 94 20.49 -12.09 5.03
N VAL A 95 20.09 -10.93 5.55
CA VAL A 95 18.70 -10.62 5.90
C VAL A 95 18.16 -9.47 5.03
N PRO A 96 16.83 -9.43 4.80
CA PRO A 96 16.17 -8.45 3.96
C PRO A 96 16.51 -7.01 4.33
N ASN A 97 16.57 -6.14 3.32
CA ASN A 97 16.73 -4.70 3.46
C ASN A 97 15.42 -4.01 3.88
N VAL A 98 14.70 -4.60 4.84
CA VAL A 98 13.42 -4.11 5.35
C VAL A 98 13.63 -3.52 6.74
N ASN A 99 13.29 -2.25 6.92
CA ASN A 99 13.23 -1.64 8.23
C ASN A 99 11.80 -1.67 8.78
N VAL A 100 11.53 -2.57 9.72
CA VAL A 100 10.19 -2.79 10.28
C VAL A 100 9.62 -1.53 10.92
N LEU A 101 10.44 -0.66 11.53
CA LEU A 101 9.95 0.59 12.12
C LEU A 101 9.42 1.55 11.06
N ILE A 102 10.12 1.65 9.92
CA ILE A 102 9.69 2.46 8.78
C ILE A 102 8.44 1.85 8.15
N GLU A 103 8.39 0.54 7.94
CA GLU A 103 7.23 -0.13 7.37
C GLU A 103 5.99 -0.02 8.30
N MET A 104 6.14 -0.08 9.62
CA MET A 104 5.01 0.14 10.54
C MET A 104 4.51 1.60 10.51
N ALA A 105 5.42 2.57 10.38
CA ALA A 105 5.05 3.97 10.22
C ALA A 105 4.28 4.19 8.91
N ASP A 106 4.77 3.59 7.82
CA ASP A 106 4.12 3.58 6.50
C ASP A 106 2.73 2.94 6.58
N MET A 107 2.62 1.74 7.17
CA MET A 107 1.36 1.04 7.37
C MET A 107 0.34 1.91 8.13
N ARG A 108 0.77 2.63 9.16
CA ARG A 108 -0.11 3.53 9.92
C ARG A 108 -0.63 4.68 9.06
N GLU A 109 0.21 5.27 8.23
CA GLU A 109 -0.17 6.34 7.31
C GLU A 109 -1.13 5.83 6.22
N ALA A 110 -0.84 4.68 5.64
CA ALA A 110 -1.68 4.04 4.63
C ALA A 110 -3.06 3.68 5.19
N ASN A 111 -3.14 3.14 6.41
CA ASN A 111 -4.42 2.86 7.10
C ASN A 111 -5.23 4.14 7.32
N ARG A 112 -4.62 5.22 7.80
CA ARG A 112 -5.31 6.51 7.97
C ARG A 112 -5.89 7.03 6.65
N SER A 113 -5.14 6.90 5.57
CA SER A 113 -5.59 7.33 4.24
C SER A 113 -6.70 6.42 3.69
N TYR A 114 -6.62 5.11 3.95
CA TYR A 114 -7.67 4.15 3.62
C TYR A 114 -8.98 4.48 4.35
N ASP A 115 -8.90 4.72 5.66
CA ASP A 115 -10.05 5.09 6.49
C ASP A 115 -10.68 6.43 6.08
N ALA A 116 -9.84 7.42 5.74
CA ALA A 116 -10.30 8.71 5.24
C ALA A 116 -11.10 8.56 3.94
N ASN A 117 -10.59 7.80 2.97
CA ASN A 117 -11.29 7.52 1.72
C ASN A 117 -12.61 6.78 1.96
N LEU A 118 -12.60 5.78 2.85
CA LEU A 118 -13.82 5.05 3.22
C LEU A 118 -14.86 5.98 3.86
N GLN A 119 -14.42 6.92 4.71
CA GLN A 119 -15.30 7.90 5.33
C GLN A 119 -15.90 8.86 4.30
N THR A 120 -15.12 9.32 3.32
CA THR A 120 -15.62 10.14 2.21
C THR A 120 -16.69 9.40 1.40
N ILE A 121 -16.48 8.11 1.10
CA ILE A 121 -17.47 7.28 0.39
C ILE A 121 -18.78 7.20 1.19
N LYS A 122 -18.70 6.94 2.50
CA LYS A 122 -19.87 6.87 3.39
C LYS A 122 -20.64 8.19 3.41
N GLN A 123 -19.95 9.30 3.68
CA GLN A 123 -20.55 10.64 3.71
C GLN A 123 -21.22 11.00 2.39
N THR A 124 -20.58 10.65 1.27
CA THR A 124 -21.14 10.90 -0.06
C THR A 124 -22.43 10.12 -0.27
N ARG A 125 -22.50 8.86 0.17
CA ARG A 125 -23.71 8.03 0.11
C ARG A 125 -24.84 8.61 0.98
N ASP A 126 -24.51 9.12 2.15
CA ASP A 126 -25.48 9.74 3.05
C ASP A 126 -26.07 11.00 2.43
N LEU A 127 -25.24 11.85 1.81
CA LEU A 127 -25.69 13.05 1.09
C LEU A 127 -26.58 12.72 -0.11
N ILE A 128 -26.25 11.69 -0.89
CA ILE A 128 -27.10 11.23 -2.00
C ILE A 128 -28.46 10.79 -1.47
N SER A 129 -28.49 10.00 -0.40
CA SER A 129 -29.74 9.50 0.20
C SER A 129 -30.61 10.65 0.70
N ALA A 130 -30.02 11.60 1.45
CA ALA A 130 -30.71 12.79 1.93
C ALA A 130 -31.29 13.64 0.78
N THR A 131 -30.55 13.76 -0.33
CA THR A 131 -31.01 14.49 -1.52
C THR A 131 -32.22 13.78 -2.17
N LEU A 132 -32.17 12.45 -2.27
CA LEU A 132 -33.30 11.66 -2.81
C LEU A 132 -34.54 11.75 -1.92
N ASP A 133 -34.37 11.78 -0.60
CA ASP A 133 -35.49 11.91 0.34
C ASP A 133 -36.15 13.29 0.26
N LEU A 134 -35.36 14.36 0.10
CA LEU A 134 -35.89 15.71 -0.16
C LEU A 134 -36.70 15.77 -1.45
N LEU A 135 -36.23 15.13 -2.52
CA LEU A 135 -36.94 15.09 -3.81
C LEU A 135 -38.28 14.33 -3.71
N LYS A 136 -38.32 13.24 -2.95
CA LYS A 136 -39.57 12.48 -2.70
C LYS A 136 -40.57 13.26 -1.87
N ALA A 137 -40.11 13.99 -0.85
CA ALA A 137 -40.98 14.78 0.03
C ALA A 137 -41.55 16.04 -0.65
N SER A 138 -40.96 16.45 -1.79
CA SER A 138 -41.40 17.61 -2.57
C SER A 138 -42.44 17.31 -3.67
N GLN A 139 -42.87 16.05 -3.80
CA GLN A 139 -43.98 15.61 -4.67
C GLN A 139 -45.20 15.25 -3.83
#